data_AF-A0A426YM72-F1
#
_entry.id   AF-A0A426YM72-F1
#
_cell.length_a   1.000
_cell.length_b   1.000
_cell.length_c   1.000
_cell.angle_alpha   90.00
_cell.angle_beta   90.00
_cell.angle_gamma   90.00
#
_symmetry.space_group_name_H-M   'P 1'
#
loop_
_entity.id
_entity.type
_entity.pdbx_description
1 polymer ?
#
loop_
_entity_poly.entity_id
_entity_poly.type
_entity_poly.pdbx_seq_one_letter_code
_entity_poly.pdbx_strand_id
1 'polypeptide(L)' 'MFVWRVLLRGGMEAAWMQVAGKVKEMTEIVGLDIVPNARKVLISLYTCTLKDVYAIPEDKGYHNVVKSFTRHRL' A
#
# COMPACT_ATOMS: atom_id res chain seq x y z
N MET A 1 7.09 -40.62 -23.91
CA MET A 1 7.54 -39.26 -23.57
C MET A 1 6.37 -38.27 -23.51
N PHE A 2 5.34 -38.51 -22.68
CA PHE A 2 4.16 -37.61 -22.60
C PHE A 2 3.79 -37.23 -21.16
N VAL A 3 4.17 -38.05 -20.18
CA VAL A 3 3.90 -37.82 -18.75
C VAL A 3 4.80 -36.72 -18.15
N TRP A 4 6.02 -36.55 -18.69
CA TRP A 4 6.98 -35.56 -18.17
C TRP A 4 6.66 -34.10 -18.59
N ARG A 5 5.69 -33.90 -19.51
CA ARG A 5 5.29 -32.55 -19.96
C ARG A 5 4.17 -31.94 -19.11
N VAL A 6 3.42 -32.73 -18.35
CA VAL A 6 2.29 -32.26 -17.55
C VAL A 6 2.72 -31.81 -16.14
N LEU A 7 3.78 -32.42 -15.59
CA LEU A 7 4.22 -32.15 -14.22
C LEU A 7 4.89 -30.76 -14.06
N LEU A 8 5.56 -30.26 -15.10
CA LEU A 8 6.29 -28.99 -15.05
C LEU A 8 5.41 -27.74 -15.28
N ARG A 9 4.14 -27.91 -15.67
CA ARG A 9 3.22 -26.79 -15.96
C ARG A 9 2.24 -26.49 -14.83
N GLY A 10 1.99 -27.43 -13.91
CA GLY A 10 1.03 -27.26 -12.82
C GLY A 10 1.56 -26.55 -11.57
N GLY A 11 2.88 -26.55 -11.35
CA GLY A 11 3.49 -26.00 -10.13
C GLY A 11 3.58 -24.48 -10.09
N MET A 12 3.83 -23.83 -11.24
CA MET A 12 3.92 -22.36 -11.30
C MET A 12 2.54 -21.70 -11.20
N GLU A 13 1.53 -22.19 -11.91
CA GLU A 13 0.16 -21.64 -11.88
C GLU A 13 -0.46 -21.65 -10.46
N ALA A 14 -0.26 -22.74 -9.70
CA ALA A 14 -0.74 -22.83 -8.32
C ALA A 14 0.04 -21.91 -7.35
N ALA A 15 1.33 -21.67 -7.62
CA ALA A 15 2.14 -20.75 -6.83
C ALA A 15 1.76 -19.27 -7.09
N TRP A 16 1.38 -18.91 -8.32
CA TRP A 16 0.87 -17.58 -8.63
C TRP A 16 -0.45 -17.26 -7.92
N MET A 17 -1.35 -18.26 -7.76
CA MET A 17 -2.62 -18.06 -7.03
C MET A 17 -2.45 -17.81 -5.53
N GLN A 18 -1.37 -18.28 -4.90
CA GLN A 18 -1.18 -18.11 -3.46
C GLN A 18 -0.64 -16.73 -3.05
N VAL A 19 -0.14 -15.93 -4.00
CA VAL A 19 0.36 -14.57 -3.73
C VAL A 19 -0.78 -13.53 -3.71
N ALA A 20 -1.99 -13.91 -4.13
CA ALA A 20 -3.18 -13.10 -3.95
C ALA A 20 -3.63 -13.16 -2.48
N GLY A 21 -2.93 -12.43 -1.61
CA GLY A 21 -3.37 -12.20 -0.23
C GLY A 21 -4.81 -11.68 -0.21
N LYS A 22 -5.59 -12.04 0.82
CA LYS A 22 -6.99 -11.63 0.97
C LYS A 22 -7.14 -10.13 0.72
N VAL A 23 -7.88 -9.75 -0.32
CA VAL A 23 -8.21 -8.36 -0.63
C VAL A 23 -9.41 -7.95 0.23
N LYS A 24 -9.37 -6.74 0.77
CA LYS A 24 -10.48 -6.16 1.57
C LYS A 24 -11.68 -5.92 0.64
N GLU A 25 -12.82 -6.56 0.92
CA GLU A 25 -14.03 -6.49 0.10
C GLU A 25 -15.04 -5.41 0.51
N MET A 26 -15.04 -4.99 1.79
CA MET A 26 -15.77 -3.80 2.25
C MET A 26 -15.11 -3.15 3.47
N THR A 27 -15.34 -1.85 3.63
CA THR A 27 -14.84 -1.02 4.73
C THR A 27 -15.75 -1.00 5.95
N GLU A 28 -16.99 -1.50 5.82
CA GLU A 28 -18.04 -1.47 6.85
C GLU A 28 -18.42 -0.06 7.34
N ILE A 29 -18.01 0.98 6.59
CA ILE A 29 -18.29 2.37 6.89
C ILE A 29 -19.08 2.95 5.71
N VAL A 30 -20.23 3.57 6.01
CA VAL A 30 -21.08 4.19 4.98
C VAL A 30 -20.32 5.34 4.31
N GLY A 31 -20.27 5.33 2.98
CA GLY A 31 -19.64 6.37 2.17
C GLY A 31 -18.11 6.31 2.09
N LEU A 32 -17.48 5.25 2.63
CA LEU A 32 -16.03 5.03 2.48
C LEU A 32 -15.77 3.89 1.50
N ASP A 33 -15.46 4.25 0.26
CA ASP A 33 -15.14 3.27 -0.77
C ASP A 33 -13.77 2.61 -0.52
N ILE A 34 -13.62 1.41 -1.09
CA ILE A 34 -12.35 0.69 -1.06
C ILE A 34 -11.40 1.30 -2.07
N VAL A 35 -10.20 1.64 -1.58
CA VAL A 35 -9.10 2.08 -2.43
C VAL A 35 -8.24 0.87 -2.81
N PRO A 36 -8.20 0.46 -4.09
CA PRO A 36 -7.27 -0.57 -4.54
C PRO A 36 -5.83 -0.06 -4.39
N ASN A 37 -4.90 -0.93 -4.00
CA ASN A 37 -3.50 -0.55 -3.74
C ASN A 37 -3.35 0.63 -2.76
N ALA A 38 -4.16 0.66 -1.70
CA ALA A 38 -4.20 1.73 -0.70
C ALA A 38 -2.81 2.16 -0.20
N ARG A 39 -1.85 1.22 -0.05
CA ARG A 39 -0.47 1.54 0.34
C ARG A 39 0.21 2.51 -0.63
N LYS A 40 0.07 2.31 -1.94
CA LYS A 40 0.67 3.19 -2.96
C LYS A 40 0.09 4.61 -2.86
N VAL A 41 -1.23 4.70 -2.67
CA VAL A 41 -1.92 5.97 -2.49
C VAL A 41 -1.43 6.66 -1.22
N LEU A 42 -1.37 5.96 -0.08
CA LEU A 42 -0.86 6.49 1.18
C LEU A 42 0.58 7.00 1.08
N ILE A 43 1.47 6.24 0.44
CA ILE A 43 2.85 6.68 0.20
C ILE A 43 2.87 8.00 -0.59
N SER A 44 2.02 8.12 -1.64
CA SER A 44 1.94 9.36 -2.42
C SER A 44 1.45 10.54 -1.58
N LEU A 45 0.43 10.33 -0.76
CA LEU A 45 -0.14 11.35 0.11
C LEU A 45 0.87 11.82 1.15
N TYR A 46 1.51 10.89 1.87
CA TYR A 46 2.53 11.25 2.85
C TYR A 46 3.75 11.92 2.23
N THR A 47 4.15 11.51 1.03
CA THR A 47 5.24 12.18 0.30
C THR A 47 4.86 13.62 -0.06
N CYS A 48 3.63 13.86 -0.53
CA CYS A 48 3.11 15.20 -0.76
C CYS A 48 3.06 16.02 0.53
N THR A 49 2.51 15.46 1.61
CA THR A 49 2.45 16.12 2.92
C THR A 49 3.83 16.51 3.44
N LEU A 50 4.85 15.64 3.30
CA LEU A 50 6.21 16.01 3.70
C LEU A 50 6.76 17.18 2.88
N LYS A 51 6.53 17.20 1.56
CA LYS A 51 6.95 18.33 0.71
C LYS A 51 6.32 19.64 1.17
N ASP A 52 5.02 19.62 1.45
CA ASP A 52 4.28 20.81 1.90
C ASP A 52 4.75 21.26 3.29
N VAL A 53 5.03 20.31 4.19
CA VAL A 53 5.54 20.60 5.53
C VAL A 53 6.94 21.22 5.48
N TYR A 54 7.86 20.74 4.64
CA TYR A 54 9.19 21.34 4.52
C TYR A 54 9.19 22.78 3.96
N ALA A 55 8.11 23.21 3.29
CA ALA A 55 7.97 24.58 2.85
C ALA A 55 7.62 25.55 4.00
N ILE A 56 7.24 25.03 5.17
CA ILE A 56 6.90 25.79 6.37
C ILE A 56 8.14 25.89 7.27
N PRO A 57 8.44 27.06 7.86
CA PRO A 57 9.54 27.19 8.82
C PRO A 57 9.35 26.28 10.06
N GLU A 58 10.45 25.72 10.57
CA GLU A 58 10.44 24.70 11.63
C GLU A 58 10.02 25.22 13.02
N ASP A 59 9.87 26.53 13.18
CA ASP A 59 9.50 27.21 14.43
C ASP A 59 8.03 26.96 14.85
N LYS A 60 7.22 26.41 13.95
CA LYS A 60 5.82 26.07 14.22
C LYS A 60 5.73 24.68 14.85
N GLY A 61 5.13 24.56 16.03
CA GLY A 61 4.87 23.26 16.68
C GLY A 61 4.13 22.26 15.78
N TYR A 62 3.25 22.74 14.90
CA TYR A 62 2.59 21.95 13.87
C TYR A 62 3.57 21.22 12.92
N HIS A 63 4.65 21.88 12.49
CA HIS A 63 5.64 21.33 11.58
C HIS A 63 6.26 20.04 12.15
N ASN A 64 6.71 20.08 13.40
CA ASN A 64 7.40 18.95 14.03
C ASN A 64 6.46 17.76 14.27
N VAL A 65 5.22 18.03 14.69
CA VAL A 65 4.21 16.98 14.92
C VAL A 65 3.85 16.28 13.61
N VAL A 66 3.54 17.05 12.56
CA VAL A 66 3.15 16.47 11.27
C VAL A 66 4.33 15.77 10.61
N LYS A 67 5.54 16.32 10.68
CA LYS A 67 6.76 15.68 10.14
C LYS A 67 7.05 14.35 10.85
N SER A 68 6.99 14.32 12.17
CA SER A 68 7.24 13.11 12.98
C SER A 68 6.22 12.01 12.68
N PHE A 69 4.93 12.35 12.74
CA PHE A 69 3.84 11.40 12.50
C PHE A 69 3.83 10.88 11.06
N THR A 70 4.02 11.78 10.09
CA THR A 70 4.05 11.40 8.67
C THR A 70 5.20 10.45 8.37
N ARG A 71 6.40 10.70 8.92
CA ARG A 71 7.55 9.79 8.76
C ARG A 71 7.34 8.44 9.44
N HIS A 72 6.62 8.39 10.56
CA HIS A 72 6.33 7.13 11.24
C HIS A 72 5.36 6.23 10.44
N ARG A 73 4.46 6.82 9.64
CA ARG A 73 3.43 6.11 8.87
C ARG A 73 3.81 5.79 7.43
N LEU A 74 4.84 6.48 6.90
CA LEU A 74 5.39 6.23 5.57
C LEU A 74 6.19 4.91 5.56
#